data_AF-A0A1N6DKZ9-F1
#
_entry.id   AF-A0A1N6DKZ9-F1
#
_cell.length_a   1.000
_cell.length_b   1.000
_cell.length_c   1.000
_cell.angle_alpha   90.00
_cell.angle_beta   90.00
_cell.angle_gamma   90.00
#
_symmetry.space_group_name_H-M   'P 1'
#
loop_
_entity.id
_entity.type
_entity.pdbx_description
1 polymer ?
#
loop_
_entity_poly.entity_id
_entity_poly.type
_entity_poly.pdbx_seq_one_letter_code
_entity_poly.pdbx_strand_id
1 'polypeptide(L)'
;MTRYFVAANFWLATTLLVLLGQRFERSSPTYYSFFGQAWMTPTTYNVVLLLCGTVSVVFFGMTWTTRSNRAPSRKPDDDPGV
;
A
#
# COMPACT_ATOMS: atom_id res chain seq x y z
N MET A 1 13.90 5.81 -7.23
CA MET A 1 13.36 4.43 -7.35
C MET A 1 13.10 3.85 -5.96
N THR A 2 14.15 3.64 -5.15
CA THR A 2 14.04 3.00 -3.82
C THR A 2 13.05 3.69 -2.88
N ARG A 3 13.01 5.03 -2.86
CA ARG A 3 12.09 5.80 -1.98
C ARG A 3 10.60 5.46 -2.16
N TYR A 4 10.13 5.26 -3.40
CA TYR A 4 8.70 4.98 -3.65
C TYR A 4 8.35 3.53 -3.34
N PHE A 5 9.27 2.61 -3.62
CA PHE A 5 9.11 1.21 -3.25
C PHE A 5 9.11 1.02 -1.72
N VAL A 6 10.02 1.69 -1.01
CA VAL A 6 10.04 1.67 0.47
C VAL A 6 8.76 2.28 1.05
N ALA A 7 8.30 3.42 0.51
CA ALA A 7 7.04 4.02 0.93
C ALA A 7 5.84 3.09 0.70
N ALA A 8 5.76 2.45 -0.47
CA ALA A 8 4.68 1.51 -0.79
C ALA A 8 4.63 0.33 0.20
N ASN A 9 5.78 -0.30 0.46
CA ASN A 9 5.87 -1.40 1.42
C ASN A 9 5.57 -0.96 2.86
N PHE A 10 6.01 0.25 3.26
CA PHE A 10 5.68 0.80 4.57
C PHE A 10 4.16 0.98 4.74
N TRP A 11 3.49 1.60 3.77
CA TRP A 11 2.04 1.79 3.83
C TRP A 11 1.26 0.46 3.73
N LEU A 12 1.77 -0.51 2.96
CA LEU A 12 1.23 -1.86 2.92
C LEU A 12 1.33 -2.53 4.31
N ALA A 13 2.51 -2.50 4.93
CA ALA A 13 2.73 -3.07 6.26
C ALA A 13 1.83 -2.41 7.31
N THR A 14 1.69 -1.08 7.28
CA THR A 14 0.75 -0.36 8.15
C THR A 14 -0.70 -0.80 7.92
N THR A 15 -1.12 -0.99 6.66
CA THR A 15 -2.47 -1.48 6.34
C THR A 15 -2.69 -2.89 6.90
N LEU A 16 -1.70 -3.77 6.79
CA LEU A 16 -1.75 -5.12 7.35
C LEU A 16 -1.78 -5.10 8.88
N LEU A 17 -1.02 -4.21 9.52
CA LEU A 17 -1.07 -4.03 10.97
C LEU A 17 -2.44 -3.55 11.42
N VAL A 18 -3.07 -2.62 10.69
CA VAL A 18 -4.47 -2.20 10.91
C VAL A 18 -5.42 -3.38 10.72
N LEU A 19 -5.30 -4.17 9.66
CA LEU A 19 -6.17 -5.35 9.50
C LEU A 19 -6.02 -6.37 10.63
N LEU A 20 -4.79 -6.73 10.99
CA LEU A 20 -4.50 -7.74 12.01
C LEU A 20 -4.76 -7.25 13.43
N GLY A 21 -4.60 -5.95 13.67
CA GLY A 21 -4.83 -5.31 14.96
C GLY A 21 -6.31 -5.13 15.31
N GLN A 22 -7.23 -5.39 14.36
CA GLN A 22 -8.66 -5.21 14.56
C GLN A 22 -9.18 -6.18 15.61
N ARG A 23 -9.59 -5.66 16.76
CA ARG A 23 -10.30 -6.44 17.77
C ARG A 23 -11.70 -5.88 17.97
N PHE A 24 -12.64 -6.81 18.05
CA PHE A 24 -14.02 -6.49 18.40
C PHE A 24 -14.12 -6.28 19.90
N GLU A 25 -14.54 -5.09 20.33
CA GLU A 25 -14.58 -4.73 21.75
C GLU A 25 -16.01 -4.75 22.30
N ARG A 26 -16.99 -4.21 21.55
CA ARG A 26 -18.37 -4.07 22.01
C ARG A 26 -19.34 -4.07 20.84
N SER A 27 -20.53 -4.66 21.04
CA SER A 27 -21.61 -4.78 20.04
C SER A 27 -22.59 -3.62 20.00
N SER A 28 -22.75 -2.85 21.09
CA SER A 28 -23.69 -1.70 21.13
C SER A 28 -23.24 -0.60 22.10
N PRO A 29 -22.76 0.55 21.59
CA PRO A 29 -22.47 0.84 20.18
C PRO A 29 -21.32 -0.05 19.66
N THR A 30 -21.30 -0.37 18.37
CA THR A 30 -20.22 -1.17 17.79
C THR A 30 -18.91 -0.40 17.83
N TYR A 31 -17.92 -0.94 18.52
CA TYR A 31 -16.56 -0.37 18.58
C TYR A 31 -15.52 -1.45 18.28
N TYR A 32 -14.53 -1.06 17.48
CA TYR A 32 -13.31 -1.81 17.29
C TYR A 32 -12.16 -1.14 18.05
N SER A 33 -11.26 -1.95 18.57
CA SER A 33 -10.01 -1.52 19.16
C SER A 33 -8.83 -1.90 18.27
N PHE A 34 -7.79 -1.08 18.25
CA PHE A 34 -6.55 -1.35 17.53
C PHE A 34 -5.53 -1.90 18.53
N PHE A 35 -5.27 -3.21 18.51
CA PHE A 35 -4.44 -3.90 19.51
C PHE A 35 -4.91 -3.67 20.96
N GLY A 36 -6.22 -3.55 21.18
CA GLY A 36 -6.79 -3.26 22.52
C GLY A 36 -6.56 -1.82 22.99
N GLN A 37 -6.03 -0.95 22.11
CA GLN A 37 -5.82 0.47 22.37
C GLN A 37 -6.73 1.29 21.45
N ALA A 38 -7.27 2.39 21.99
CA ALA A 38 -8.21 3.30 21.34
C ALA A 38 -9.52 2.65 20.86
N TRP A 39 -10.65 3.31 21.14
CA TRP A 39 -11.96 2.85 20.66
C TRP A 39 -12.35 3.66 19.42
N MET A 40 -12.50 2.98 18.30
CA MET A 40 -12.88 3.59 17.04
C MET A 40 -14.17 2.98 16.52
N THR A 41 -15.00 3.82 15.90
CA THR A 41 -16.18 3.31 15.20
C THR A 41 -15.75 2.50 13.97
N PRO A 42 -16.57 1.53 13.52
CA PRO A 42 -16.33 0.78 12.28
C PRO A 42 -16.02 1.67 11.08
N THR A 43 -16.72 2.80 10.97
CA THR A 43 -16.53 3.76 9.90
C THR A 43 -15.14 4.39 9.95
N THR A 44 -14.73 4.90 11.12
CA THR A 44 -13.40 5.48 11.30
C THR A 44 -12.30 4.47 10.97
N TYR A 45 -12.47 3.22 11.41
CA TYR A 45 -11.52 2.15 11.16
C TYR A 45 -11.33 1.87 9.67
N ASN A 46 -12.44 1.72 8.94
CA ASN A 46 -12.43 1.46 7.51
C ASN A 46 -11.85 2.63 6.71
N VAL A 47 -12.09 3.87 7.13
CA VAL A 47 -11.50 5.06 6.48
C VAL A 47 -9.97 5.04 6.60
N VAL A 48 -9.43 4.76 7.80
CA VAL A 48 -7.98 4.66 8.00
C VAL A 48 -7.37 3.55 7.14
N LEU A 49 -8.02 2.39 7.13
CA LEU A 49 -7.57 1.23 6.36
C LEU A 49 -7.55 1.52 4.85
N LEU A 50 -8.62 2.12 4.33
CA LEU A 50 -8.71 2.51 2.92
C LEU A 50 -7.65 3.57 2.57
N LEU A 51 -7.45 4.59 3.41
CA LEU A 51 -6.42 5.60 3.18
C LEU A 51 -5.02 4.96 3.09
N CYS A 52 -4.65 4.11 4.06
CA CYS A 52 -3.36 3.44 4.04
C CYS A 52 -3.19 2.55 2.80
N GLY A 53 -4.22 1.78 2.44
CA GLY A 53 -4.22 0.92 1.26
C GLY A 53 -4.10 1.71 -0.03
N THR A 54 -4.88 2.78 -0.20
CA THR A 54 -4.84 3.64 -1.40
C THR A 54 -3.46 4.28 -1.57
N VAL A 55 -2.88 4.80 -0.49
CA VAL A 55 -1.53 5.39 -0.54
C VAL A 55 -0.49 4.35 -0.99
N SER A 56 -0.57 3.11 -0.49
CA SER A 56 0.30 2.01 -0.94
C SER A 56 0.16 1.75 -2.45
N VAL A 57 -1.06 1.61 -2.95
CA VAL A 57 -1.35 1.39 -4.38
C VAL A 57 -0.79 2.51 -5.25
N VAL A 58 -0.98 3.77 -4.84
CA VAL A 58 -0.46 4.94 -5.56
C VAL A 58 1.07 4.89 -5.65
N PHE A 59 1.77 4.60 -4.55
CA PHE A 59 3.23 4.49 -4.54
C PHE A 59 3.75 3.30 -5.37
N PHE A 60 3.05 2.17 -5.37
CA PHE A 60 3.36 1.05 -6.26
C PHE A 60 3.18 1.43 -7.74
N GLY A 61 2.08 2.10 -8.08
CA GLY A 61 1.82 2.59 -9.43
C GLY A 61 2.91 3.54 -9.93
N MET A 62 3.32 4.51 -9.10
CA MET A 62 4.43 5.41 -9.43
C MET A 62 5.77 4.68 -9.60
N THR A 63 6.02 3.64 -8.80
CA THR A 63 7.23 2.81 -8.94
C THR A 63 7.24 2.08 -10.29
N TRP A 64 6.09 1.55 -10.70
CA TRP A 64 5.92 0.85 -11.97
C TRP A 64 6.11 1.76 -13.18
N THR A 65 5.45 2.92 -13.20
CA THR A 65 5.59 3.89 -14.31
C THR A 65 7.03 4.40 -14.44
N THR A 66 7.69 4.64 -13.31
CA THR A 66 9.11 5.06 -13.31
C THR A 66 10.03 3.98 -13.88
N ARG A 67 9.75 2.68 -13.65
CA ARG A 67 10.50 1.56 -14.23
C ARG A 67 10.24 1.41 -15.72
N SER A 68 8.97 1.49 -16.14
CA SER A 68 8.59 1.36 -17.55
C SER A 68 9.22 2.43 -18.43
N ASN A 69 9.35 3.67 -17.93
CA ASN A 69 9.99 4.77 -18.66
C ASN A 69 11.51 4.66 -18.76
N ARG A 70 12.14 3.69 -18.08
CA ARG A 70 13.58 3.44 -18.12
C ARG A 70 13.98 2.20 -18.90
N ALA A 71 13.03 1.41 -19.42
CA ALA A 71 13.38 0.31 -20.30
C ALA A 71 13.91 0.90 -21.62
N PRO A 72 15.19 0.69 -21.98
CA PRO A 72 15.67 1.11 -23.27
C PRO A 72 14.92 0.34 -24.35
N SER A 73 14.37 1.06 -25.32
CA SER A 73 14.01 0.50 -26.62
C SER A 73 15.23 -0.28 -27.13
N ARG A 74 15.16 -1.60 -27.09
CA ARG A 74 16.15 -2.46 -27.74
C ARG A 74 15.98 -2.20 -29.22
N LYS A 75 16.83 -1.33 -29.80
CA LYS A 75 16.89 -1.18 -31.26
C LYS A 75 17.33 -2.53 -31.84
N PRO A 76 16.56 -3.12 -32.75
CA PRO A 76 16.87 -4.41 -33.37
C PRO A 76 17.88 -4.27 -34.52
N ASP A 77 18.91 -3.41 -34.36
CA ASP A 77 19.81 -3.04 -35.47
C ASP A 77 21.26 -3.54 -35.29
N ASP A 78 21.57 -4.26 -34.20
CA ASP A 78 22.88 -4.92 -34.02
C ASP A 78 22.79 -6.40 -34.42
N ASP A 79 22.47 -6.66 -35.68
CA ASP A 79 22.79 -7.95 -36.32
C ASP A 79 23.82 -7.66 -37.42
N PRO A 80 25.13 -7.74 -37.12
CA PRO A 80 26.14 -7.62 -38.14
C PRO A 80 26.06 -8.90 -38.96
N GLY A 81 25.31 -8.84 -40.06
CA GLY A 81 25.43 -9.83 -41.12
C GLY A 81 26.83 -9.78 -41.70
N VAL A 82 27.74 -10.59 -41.15
CA VAL A 82 29.01 -11.04 -41.74
C VAL A 82 29.30 -12.45 -41.24
#